data_AF-A0A6M2D416-F1
#
_entry.id   AF-A0A6M2D416-F1
#
_cell.length_a   1.000
_cell.length_b   1.000
_cell.length_c   1.000
_cell.angle_alpha   90.00
_cell.angle_beta   90.00
_cell.angle_gamma   90.00
#
_symmetry.space_group_name_H-M   'P 1'
#
loop_
_entity.id
_entity.type
_entity.pdbx_description
1 polymer ?
#
loop_
_entity_poly.entity_id
_entity_poly.type
_entity_poly.pdbx_seq_one_letter_code
_entity_poly.pdbx_strand_id
1 'polypeptide(L)'
;WCSGSLRGRRGGQWCAASFVLANFRTSRPNMCSNLYTCSSKFSTMQVRRATILPGSKNSGTKSAMSAPPWKEAASLIVVSRAPLRDVVGKDLATAMMATVWNNQTERVSRCDYRVLMVKRSSLSSFMANAYVYPGGLCEPCDFSSDWWEVFAAVGATKEALLRDVCNKAKGPRPPMITKPMTLSHNQLSSENHLPGDLAYRISAIRETFEETGVLLLTQAAPARGEAILADSISEGIDTTLWRQRLREDPVNLLRMCRENRLCPNVWALHEWWDWLTPISVGHRRYDTMFYICCMDKQPQVVLDQSEVITLKWCTPEGMLQDYSTGAV
;
A
#
# COMPACT_ATOMS: atom_id res chain seq x y z
N TRP A 1 -3.23 -17.84 -22.10
CA TRP A 1 -3.61 -19.26 -22.00
C TRP A 1 -2.69 -19.94 -21.02
N CYS A 2 -3.22 -20.35 -19.86
CA CYS A 2 -2.75 -21.49 -19.08
C CYS A 2 -3.85 -21.80 -18.07
N SER A 3 -4.83 -22.55 -18.54
CA SER A 3 -5.75 -23.34 -17.75
C SER A 3 -4.95 -24.46 -17.08
N GLY A 4 -4.60 -24.29 -15.80
CA GLY A 4 -3.98 -25.31 -14.97
C GLY A 4 -4.83 -25.55 -13.74
N SER A 5 -5.73 -26.53 -13.83
CA SER A 5 -6.54 -27.04 -12.73
C SER A 5 -5.65 -27.54 -11.60
N LEU A 6 -5.69 -26.88 -10.43
CA LEU A 6 -5.29 -27.48 -9.16
C LEU A 6 -6.56 -27.92 -8.42
N ARG A 7 -7.05 -29.12 -8.74
CA ARG A 7 -7.96 -29.89 -7.90
C ARG A 7 -7.15 -30.64 -6.84
N GLY A 8 -7.59 -30.53 -5.58
CA GLY A 8 -7.18 -31.36 -4.43
C GLY A 8 -6.10 -30.70 -3.57
N ARG A 9 -6.24 -30.54 -2.25
CA ARG A 9 -7.03 -31.27 -1.26
C ARG A 9 -7.49 -30.35 -0.11
N ARG A 10 -8.73 -30.59 0.33
CA ARG A 10 -9.34 -30.39 1.66
C ARG A 10 -9.05 -29.07 2.42
N GLY A 11 -10.06 -28.20 2.46
CA GLY A 11 -10.45 -27.50 3.69
C GLY A 11 -9.52 -26.44 4.29
N GLY A 12 -8.65 -25.80 3.51
CA GLY A 12 -7.83 -24.68 4.01
C GLY A 12 -8.62 -23.37 4.05
N GLN A 13 -8.85 -22.83 5.24
CA GLN A 13 -9.21 -21.41 5.42
C GLN A 13 -8.20 -20.54 4.65
N TRP A 14 -8.69 -19.68 3.77
CA TRP A 14 -7.87 -18.65 3.14
C TRP A 14 -7.52 -17.62 4.22
N CYS A 15 -6.42 -17.88 4.95
CA CYS A 15 -5.94 -17.01 6.01
C CYS A 15 -5.19 -15.80 5.44
N ALA A 16 -5.16 -14.74 6.24
CA ALA A 16 -4.60 -13.42 5.96
C ALA A 16 -3.20 -13.39 5.34
N ALA A 17 -2.36 -14.41 5.50
CA ALA A 17 -1.07 -14.40 4.82
C ALA A 17 -1.15 -14.88 3.36
N SER A 18 -2.20 -15.57 2.91
CA SER A 18 -2.52 -15.67 1.47
C SER A 18 -2.87 -14.30 0.85
N PHE A 19 -3.33 -13.32 1.66
CA PHE A 19 -3.64 -11.93 1.28
C PHE A 19 -2.38 -11.11 0.95
N VAL A 20 -1.32 -11.29 1.75
CA VAL A 20 -0.01 -10.63 1.56
C VAL A 20 0.80 -11.30 0.44
N LEU A 21 0.60 -12.60 0.23
CA LEU A 21 1.50 -13.45 -0.56
C LEU A 21 0.98 -13.79 -1.96
N ALA A 22 -0.34 -13.74 -2.21
CA ALA A 22 -0.88 -13.85 -3.56
C ALA A 22 -0.44 -12.68 -4.46
N ASN A 23 -0.17 -11.49 -3.88
CA ASN A 23 0.28 -10.29 -4.59
C ASN A 23 1.74 -10.36 -5.09
N PHE A 24 2.58 -11.24 -4.52
CA PHE A 24 3.97 -11.44 -4.99
C PHE A 24 4.12 -12.61 -5.97
N ARG A 25 3.23 -13.61 -5.97
CA ARG A 25 3.33 -14.80 -6.84
C ARG A 25 2.74 -14.65 -8.24
N THR A 26 1.77 -13.76 -8.42
CA THR A 26 0.91 -13.70 -9.63
C THR A 26 1.38 -12.70 -10.67
N SER A 27 2.34 -11.84 -10.31
CA SER A 27 3.08 -10.99 -11.23
C SER A 27 4.49 -11.56 -11.31
N ARG A 28 4.87 -12.17 -12.44
CA ARG A 28 6.29 -12.20 -12.82
C ARG A 28 6.60 -10.90 -13.57
N PRO A 29 6.92 -9.76 -12.94
CA PRO A 29 8.00 -8.98 -13.50
C PRO A 29 9.30 -9.67 -13.04
N ASN A 30 10.33 -9.61 -13.86
CA ASN A 30 11.68 -9.71 -13.31
C ASN A 30 11.81 -8.56 -12.29
N MET A 31 11.49 -8.81 -11.01
CA MET A 31 11.75 -7.86 -9.94
C MET A 31 13.24 -7.64 -9.96
N CYS A 32 13.63 -6.42 -10.32
CA CYS A 32 15.02 -6.05 -10.35
C CYS A 32 15.57 -6.18 -8.94
N SER A 33 16.75 -6.77 -8.84
CA SER A 33 17.58 -6.79 -7.63
C SER A 33 18.15 -5.40 -7.29
N ASN A 34 17.51 -4.32 -7.78
CA ASN A 34 17.93 -2.93 -7.63
C ASN A 34 16.71 -2.02 -7.47
N LEU A 35 16.64 -1.33 -6.33
CA LEU A 35 15.55 -0.41 -5.97
C LEU A 35 15.26 0.68 -7.01
N TYR A 36 16.28 1.28 -7.63
CA TYR A 36 16.12 2.33 -8.64
C TYR A 36 15.44 1.81 -9.92
N THR A 37 15.72 0.56 -10.29
CA THR A 37 15.08 -0.07 -11.44
C THR A 37 13.65 -0.52 -11.10
N CYS A 38 13.33 -0.70 -9.82
CA CYS A 38 12.00 -1.01 -9.32
C CYS A 38 11.05 0.20 -9.46
N SER A 39 11.43 1.37 -8.93
CA SER A 39 10.62 2.60 -9.01
C SER A 39 10.30 3.02 -10.45
N SER A 40 11.30 2.98 -11.34
CA SER A 40 11.11 3.30 -12.77
C SER A 40 10.19 2.31 -13.48
N LYS A 41 10.25 1.00 -13.17
CA LYS A 41 9.35 -0.01 -13.72
C LYS A 41 7.92 0.13 -13.20
N PHE A 42 7.71 0.38 -11.91
CA PHE A 42 6.38 0.55 -11.34
C PHE A 42 5.63 1.75 -11.92
N SER A 43 6.35 2.80 -12.32
CA SER A 43 5.76 3.97 -12.98
C SER A 43 5.05 3.67 -14.31
N THR A 44 5.25 2.48 -14.89
CA THR A 44 4.66 2.07 -16.19
C THR A 44 3.65 0.93 -16.07
N MET A 45 3.42 0.41 -14.86
CA MET A 45 2.61 -0.77 -14.66
C MET A 45 1.12 -0.40 -14.60
N GLN A 46 0.28 -1.11 -15.38
CA GLN A 46 -1.17 -0.96 -15.30
C GLN A 46 -1.73 -1.74 -14.11
N VAL A 47 -2.61 -1.11 -13.34
CA VAL A 47 -3.34 -1.75 -12.25
C VAL A 47 -4.24 -2.84 -12.80
N ARG A 48 -4.12 -4.03 -12.22
CA ARG A 48 -5.04 -5.13 -12.47
C ARG A 48 -6.06 -5.17 -11.34
N ARG A 49 -7.31 -5.51 -11.67
CA ARG A 49 -8.33 -5.83 -10.66
C ARG A 49 -8.37 -7.34 -10.45
N ALA A 50 -8.24 -7.79 -9.21
CA ALA A 50 -8.48 -9.18 -8.87
C ALA A 50 -9.91 -9.35 -8.34
N THR A 51 -10.76 -9.98 -9.15
CA THR A 51 -12.09 -10.43 -8.72
C THR A 51 -12.22 -11.92 -9.03
N ILE A 52 -12.47 -12.74 -8.02
CA ILE A 52 -12.96 -14.11 -8.23
C ILE A 52 -14.48 -14.01 -8.30
N LEU A 53 -15.02 -13.72 -9.49
CA LEU A 53 -16.46 -13.82 -9.73
C LEU A 53 -16.84 -15.30 -9.88
N PRO A 54 -17.85 -15.81 -9.15
CA PRO A 54 -18.50 -17.06 -9.53
C PRO A 54 -19.17 -16.86 -10.89
N GLY A 55 -19.12 -17.87 -11.75
CA GLY A 55 -19.74 -17.84 -13.08
C GLY A 55 -21.20 -17.38 -13.03
N SER A 56 -21.53 -16.45 -13.92
CA SER A 56 -22.88 -15.92 -14.12
C SER A 56 -23.91 -17.04 -14.27
N LYS A 57 -24.87 -17.11 -13.35
CA LYS A 57 -26.19 -17.66 -13.65
C LYS A 57 -27.20 -16.51 -13.54
N ASN A 58 -27.75 -16.15 -14.69
CA ASN A 58 -28.90 -15.26 -14.79
C ASN A 58 -30.10 -15.87 -14.05
N SER A 59 -30.60 -15.16 -13.05
CA SER A 59 -32.02 -15.21 -12.69
C SER A 59 -32.40 -13.85 -12.14
N GLY A 60 -33.24 -13.13 -12.89
CA GLY A 60 -33.69 -11.81 -12.52
C GLY A 60 -34.67 -11.84 -11.36
N THR A 61 -34.46 -10.94 -10.42
CA THR A 61 -35.50 -10.30 -9.61
C THR A 61 -34.96 -8.92 -9.21
N LYS A 62 -35.72 -7.87 -9.53
CA LYS A 62 -35.44 -6.51 -9.04
C LYS A 62 -35.56 -6.54 -7.52
N SER A 63 -34.50 -6.14 -6.83
CA SER A 63 -34.43 -5.95 -5.39
C SER A 63 -33.75 -4.61 -5.13
N ALA A 64 -34.20 -3.90 -4.10
CA ALA A 64 -33.74 -2.58 -3.67
C ALA A 64 -32.21 -2.44 -3.79
N MET A 65 -31.73 -1.27 -4.24
CA MET A 65 -30.29 -0.97 -4.30
C MET A 65 -29.72 -0.97 -2.87
N SER A 66 -29.42 -2.15 -2.34
CA SER A 66 -28.62 -2.28 -1.13
C SER A 66 -27.22 -1.82 -1.50
N ALA A 67 -26.64 -0.98 -0.65
CA ALA A 67 -25.25 -0.56 -0.77
C ALA A 67 -24.37 -1.80 -1.00
N PRO A 68 -23.41 -1.76 -1.94
CA PRO A 68 -22.54 -2.90 -2.18
C PRO A 68 -21.86 -3.31 -0.86
N PRO A 69 -21.74 -4.61 -0.56
CA PRO A 69 -21.44 -5.10 0.79
C PRO A 69 -19.95 -4.96 1.18
N TRP A 70 -19.25 -3.96 0.65
CA TRP A 70 -17.85 -3.70 0.94
C TRP A 70 -17.57 -2.22 1.17
N LYS A 71 -16.48 -1.93 1.87
CA LYS A 71 -15.94 -0.58 2.06
C LYS A 71 -14.67 -0.41 1.22
N GLU A 72 -14.33 0.82 0.89
CA GLU A 72 -13.09 1.12 0.17
C GLU A 72 -11.95 1.43 1.15
N ALA A 73 -10.77 0.97 0.79
CA ALA A 73 -9.57 1.07 1.62
C ALA A 73 -8.34 1.34 0.74
N ALA A 74 -7.27 1.81 1.37
CA ALA A 74 -5.98 1.97 0.72
C ALA A 74 -4.85 1.46 1.62
N SER A 75 -3.87 0.78 1.03
CA SER A 75 -2.73 0.24 1.76
C SER A 75 -1.41 0.56 1.06
N LEU A 76 -0.35 0.73 1.85
CA LEU A 76 0.96 1.12 1.37
C LEU A 76 2.04 0.07 1.65
N ILE A 77 2.64 -0.43 0.58
CA ILE A 77 3.82 -1.28 0.62
C ILE A 77 5.04 -0.37 0.65
N VAL A 78 5.57 -0.12 1.86
CA VAL A 78 6.79 0.66 2.03
C VAL A 78 8.01 -0.23 1.79
N VAL A 79 8.81 0.12 0.80
CA VAL A 79 10.02 -0.59 0.39
C VAL A 79 11.23 0.28 0.66
N SER A 80 12.24 -0.24 1.33
CA SER A 80 13.49 0.47 1.59
C SER A 80 14.70 -0.32 1.12
N ARG A 81 15.79 0.36 0.74
CA ARG A 81 17.06 -0.33 0.49
C ARG A 81 17.51 -1.07 1.75
N ALA A 82 17.99 -2.30 1.58
CA ALA A 82 18.56 -3.07 2.66
C ALA A 82 19.82 -2.34 3.21
N PRO A 83 19.99 -2.25 4.54
CA PRO A 83 21.22 -1.70 5.12
C PRO A 83 22.45 -2.42 4.57
N LEU A 84 23.52 -1.68 4.24
CA LEU A 84 24.78 -2.23 3.73
C LEU A 84 25.30 -3.39 4.60
N ARG A 85 25.18 -3.29 5.93
CA ARG A 85 25.56 -4.36 6.86
C ARG A 85 24.79 -5.68 6.65
N ASP A 86 23.53 -5.62 6.21
CA ASP A 86 22.69 -6.81 6.00
C ASP A 86 22.99 -7.47 4.66
N VAL A 87 23.47 -6.68 3.69
CA VAL A 87 23.90 -7.12 2.37
C VAL A 87 25.33 -7.64 2.44
N VAL A 88 26.26 -6.88 3.02
CA VAL A 88 27.70 -7.20 3.08
C VAL A 88 28.06 -8.13 4.22
N GLY A 89 27.41 -8.02 5.38
CA GLY A 89 27.73 -8.82 6.58
C GLY A 89 27.40 -10.30 6.46
N LYS A 90 26.53 -10.68 5.52
CA LYS A 90 26.28 -12.08 5.14
C LYS A 90 27.15 -12.55 3.96
N ASP A 91 27.71 -11.61 3.19
CA ASP A 91 28.36 -11.91 1.91
C ASP A 91 29.90 -11.83 1.99
N LEU A 92 30.50 -11.08 2.92
CA LEU A 92 31.98 -11.00 2.95
C LEU A 92 32.61 -12.32 3.42
N ALA A 93 32.13 -12.90 4.52
CA ALA A 93 32.63 -14.18 5.01
C ALA A 93 32.26 -15.34 4.06
N THR A 94 31.03 -15.33 3.52
CA THR A 94 30.53 -16.38 2.62
C THR A 94 31.17 -16.29 1.23
N ALA A 95 31.37 -15.10 0.66
CA ALA A 95 32.06 -14.94 -0.62
C ALA A 95 33.57 -15.19 -0.53
N MET A 96 34.20 -14.89 0.61
CA MET A 96 35.60 -15.26 0.88
C MET A 96 35.78 -16.77 1.14
N MET A 97 34.75 -17.47 1.63
CA MET A 97 34.78 -18.94 1.78
C MET A 97 34.30 -19.71 0.54
N ALA A 98 33.47 -19.12 -0.33
CA ALA A 98 32.94 -19.78 -1.53
C ALA A 98 33.99 -20.05 -2.62
N THR A 99 35.23 -19.58 -2.46
CA THR A 99 36.38 -20.03 -3.27
C THR A 99 36.88 -21.41 -2.88
N VAL A 100 36.40 -21.98 -1.77
CA VAL A 100 36.79 -23.31 -1.27
C VAL A 100 35.55 -24.05 -0.76
N TRP A 101 35.04 -24.98 -1.58
CA TRP A 101 34.22 -26.14 -1.17
C TRP A 101 32.69 -25.97 -0.94
N ASN A 102 31.92 -26.56 -1.87
CA ASN A 102 30.71 -27.39 -1.64
C ASN A 102 29.31 -26.77 -1.39
N ASN A 103 28.53 -26.66 -2.47
CA ASN A 103 27.18 -27.22 -2.74
C ASN A 103 26.02 -27.26 -1.71
N GLN A 104 26.03 -26.52 -0.61
CA GLN A 104 24.79 -26.25 0.15
C GLN A 104 24.65 -24.75 0.47
N THR A 105 24.31 -23.95 -0.53
CA THR A 105 24.01 -22.53 -0.32
C THR A 105 22.57 -22.39 0.18
N GLU A 106 22.42 -22.10 1.47
CA GLU A 106 21.25 -21.36 1.95
C GLU A 106 21.03 -20.18 0.99
N ARG A 107 19.83 -20.06 0.43
CA ARG A 107 19.50 -19.03 -0.56
C ARG A 107 19.68 -17.66 0.08
N VAL A 108 20.85 -17.05 -0.14
CA VAL A 108 21.08 -15.62 0.07
C VAL A 108 19.95 -14.88 -0.63
N SER A 109 19.21 -14.07 0.13
CA SER A 109 18.08 -13.32 -0.42
C SER A 109 18.58 -12.43 -1.57
N ARG A 110 18.01 -12.64 -2.77
CA ARG A 110 18.41 -11.97 -4.01
C ARG A 110 17.93 -10.52 -4.14
N CYS A 111 17.22 -9.99 -3.14
CA CYS A 111 16.69 -8.63 -3.17
C CYS A 111 17.48 -7.69 -2.26
N ASP A 112 17.90 -6.56 -2.82
CA ASP A 112 18.62 -5.48 -2.14
C ASP A 112 17.69 -4.53 -1.34
N TYR A 113 16.45 -4.96 -1.10
CA TYR A 113 15.44 -4.17 -0.40
C TYR A 113 14.74 -4.97 0.72
N ARG A 114 14.03 -4.23 1.57
CA ARG A 114 13.16 -4.74 2.63
C ARG A 114 11.78 -4.12 2.50
N VAL A 115 10.78 -4.85 2.93
CA VAL A 115 9.39 -4.41 2.98
C VAL A 115 8.96 -4.25 4.43
N LEU A 116 8.25 -3.16 4.72
CA LEU A 116 7.64 -2.92 6.01
C LEU A 116 6.37 -3.77 6.15
N MET A 117 6.35 -4.64 7.15
CA MET A 117 5.18 -5.39 7.57
C MET A 117 4.83 -5.03 9.01
N VAL A 118 3.53 -4.95 9.30
CA VAL A 118 2.99 -4.68 10.63
C VAL A 118 2.09 -5.83 11.08
N LYS A 119 2.18 -6.24 12.35
CA LYS A 119 1.32 -7.28 12.93
C LYS A 119 0.13 -6.64 13.64
N ARG A 120 -1.08 -6.98 13.18
CA ARG A 120 -2.33 -6.56 13.83
C ARG A 120 -2.44 -7.18 15.23
N SER A 121 -3.03 -6.43 16.14
CA SER A 121 -3.40 -6.88 17.48
C SER A 121 -4.27 -8.14 17.44
N SER A 122 -4.15 -8.97 18.46
CA SER A 122 -5.03 -10.14 18.66
C SER A 122 -6.48 -9.72 18.90
N LEU A 123 -6.72 -8.47 19.34
CA LEU A 123 -8.03 -7.89 19.56
C LEU A 123 -8.69 -7.37 18.27
N SER A 124 -7.98 -7.41 17.14
CA SER A 124 -8.54 -6.94 15.87
C SER A 124 -9.73 -7.81 15.43
N SER A 125 -10.85 -7.16 15.12
CA SER A 125 -12.07 -7.84 14.64
C SER A 125 -11.97 -8.35 13.20
N PHE A 126 -10.88 -8.07 12.49
CA PHE A 126 -10.62 -8.54 11.14
C PHE A 126 -9.13 -8.86 10.97
N MET A 127 -8.82 -10.11 10.59
CA MET A 127 -7.44 -10.60 10.39
C MET A 127 -6.53 -10.42 11.64
N ALA A 128 -7.02 -10.78 12.83
CA ALA A 128 -6.24 -10.76 14.07
C ALA A 128 -4.91 -11.55 13.95
N ASN A 129 -3.86 -11.01 14.56
CA ASN A 129 -2.49 -11.57 14.53
C ASN A 129 -1.83 -11.65 13.15
N ALA A 130 -2.49 -11.21 12.08
CA ALA A 130 -1.90 -11.23 10.76
C ALA A 130 -0.84 -10.14 10.61
N TYR A 131 0.21 -10.47 9.86
CA TYR A 131 1.06 -9.45 9.27
C TYR A 131 0.38 -8.87 8.03
N VAL A 132 0.32 -7.55 7.95
CA VAL A 132 -0.28 -6.78 6.86
C VAL A 132 0.61 -5.58 6.51
N TYR A 133 0.30 -4.91 5.40
CA TYR A 133 0.85 -3.60 5.11
C TYR A 133 0.04 -2.54 5.86
N PRO A 134 0.65 -1.41 6.26
CA PRO A 134 -0.10 -0.28 6.81
C PRO A 134 -1.19 0.19 5.85
N GLY A 135 -2.37 0.50 6.38
CA GLY A 135 -3.50 0.89 5.57
C GLY A 135 -4.83 0.59 6.22
N GLY A 136 -5.84 1.32 5.78
CA GLY A 136 -7.16 1.29 6.38
C GLY A 136 -8.23 1.88 5.49
N LEU A 137 -9.33 2.30 6.10
CA LEU A 137 -10.50 2.78 5.40
C LEU A 137 -10.24 4.13 4.75
N CYS A 138 -10.85 4.34 3.58
CA CYS A 138 -10.87 5.64 2.95
C CYS A 138 -11.99 6.48 3.56
N GLU A 139 -11.64 7.67 4.03
CA GLU A 139 -12.54 8.58 4.72
C GLU A 139 -12.98 9.72 3.78
N PRO A 140 -14.17 10.32 3.98
CA PRO A 140 -14.64 11.42 3.14
C PRO A 140 -13.67 12.60 3.06
N CYS A 141 -12.92 12.87 4.14
CA CYS A 141 -11.92 13.94 4.17
C CYS A 141 -10.74 13.70 3.21
N ASP A 142 -10.45 12.45 2.85
CA ASP A 142 -9.42 12.11 1.86
C ASP A 142 -9.81 12.61 0.45
N PHE A 143 -11.11 12.83 0.22
CA PHE A 143 -11.68 13.37 -1.01
C PHE A 143 -11.92 14.89 -0.97
N SER A 144 -11.64 15.57 0.14
CA SER A 144 -11.98 16.99 0.32
C SER A 144 -11.31 17.90 -0.73
N SER A 145 -12.08 18.79 -1.37
CA SER A 145 -11.55 19.77 -2.33
C SER A 145 -10.47 20.69 -1.75
N ASP A 146 -10.43 20.84 -0.43
CA ASP A 146 -9.42 21.62 0.31
C ASP A 146 -7.99 21.17 0.03
N TRP A 147 -7.79 19.91 -0.37
CA TRP A 147 -6.48 19.42 -0.75
C TRP A 147 -5.89 20.19 -1.95
N TRP A 148 -6.72 20.76 -2.83
CA TRP A 148 -6.22 21.59 -3.93
C TRP A 148 -5.43 22.81 -3.43
N GLU A 149 -5.88 23.44 -2.35
CA GLU A 149 -5.18 24.57 -1.74
C GLU A 149 -3.86 24.14 -1.10
N VAL A 150 -3.86 22.98 -0.43
CA VAL A 150 -2.66 22.39 0.18
C VAL A 150 -1.59 22.08 -0.87
N PHE A 151 -1.99 21.51 -2.00
CA PHE A 151 -1.08 21.26 -3.11
C PHE A 151 -0.61 22.56 -3.77
N ALA A 152 -1.49 23.53 -3.97
CA ALA A 152 -1.13 24.83 -4.54
C ALA A 152 -0.10 25.57 -3.66
N ALA A 153 -0.19 25.45 -2.34
CA ALA A 153 0.74 26.06 -1.39
C ALA A 153 2.19 25.57 -1.55
N VAL A 154 2.40 24.37 -2.12
CA VAL A 154 3.73 23.81 -2.43
C VAL A 154 4.11 23.91 -3.92
N GLY A 155 3.36 24.71 -4.68
CA GLY A 155 3.60 24.95 -6.11
C GLY A 155 3.04 23.88 -7.06
N ALA A 156 2.23 22.93 -6.58
CA ALA A 156 1.57 21.95 -7.43
C ALA A 156 0.21 22.48 -7.95
N THR A 157 0.12 22.82 -9.23
CA THR A 157 -1.16 23.21 -9.83
C THR A 157 -2.09 22.02 -10.00
N LYS A 158 -3.40 22.28 -10.04
CA LYS A 158 -4.42 21.26 -10.30
C LYS A 158 -4.16 20.53 -11.62
N GLU A 159 -3.83 21.26 -12.68
CA GLU A 159 -3.55 20.71 -14.01
C GLU A 159 -2.31 19.81 -13.99
N ALA A 160 -1.28 20.19 -13.23
CA ALA A 160 -0.09 19.37 -13.07
C ALA A 160 -0.40 18.06 -12.34
N LEU A 161 -1.14 18.11 -11.23
CA LEU A 161 -1.57 16.91 -10.50
C LEU A 161 -2.44 15.98 -11.35
N LEU A 162 -3.43 16.51 -12.05
CA LEU A 162 -4.29 15.72 -12.93
C LEU A 162 -3.47 15.03 -14.01
N ARG A 163 -2.50 15.72 -14.61
CA ARG A 163 -1.62 15.13 -15.63
C ARG A 163 -0.67 14.09 -15.05
N ASP A 164 0.01 14.40 -13.96
CA ASP A 164 1.15 13.63 -13.46
C ASP A 164 0.74 12.46 -12.56
N VAL A 165 -0.48 12.51 -11.98
CA VAL A 165 -1.02 11.47 -11.10
C VAL A 165 -2.25 10.82 -11.73
N CYS A 166 -3.33 11.56 -11.96
CA CYS A 166 -4.62 10.97 -12.36
C CYS A 166 -4.61 10.41 -13.79
N ASN A 167 -4.03 11.15 -14.73
CA ASN A 167 -4.03 10.82 -16.15
C ASN A 167 -2.76 10.09 -16.59
N LYS A 168 -1.90 9.68 -15.65
CA LYS A 168 -0.66 8.95 -15.93
C LYS A 168 -0.94 7.53 -16.43
N ALA A 169 -1.98 6.88 -15.90
CA ALA A 169 -2.34 5.53 -16.27
C ALA A 169 -2.98 5.49 -17.67
N LYS A 170 -2.46 4.64 -18.54
CA LYS A 170 -3.07 4.36 -19.85
C LYS A 170 -4.13 3.28 -19.68
N GLY A 171 -5.34 3.45 -20.20
CA GLY A 171 -6.39 2.42 -20.21
C GLY A 171 -7.50 2.61 -19.16
N PRO A 172 -8.43 1.65 -19.05
CA PRO A 172 -9.58 1.76 -18.15
C PRO A 172 -9.12 1.77 -16.69
N ARG A 173 -9.69 2.68 -15.91
CA ARG A 173 -9.43 2.79 -14.47
C ARG A 173 -10.36 1.85 -13.68
N PRO A 174 -9.91 1.34 -12.51
CA PRO A 174 -10.76 0.52 -11.65
C PRO A 174 -12.04 1.24 -11.20
N PRO A 175 -13.15 0.53 -10.95
CA PRO A 175 -14.40 1.15 -10.53
C PRO A 175 -14.29 2.04 -9.30
N MET A 176 -13.51 1.64 -8.27
CA MET A 176 -13.30 2.47 -7.09
C MET A 176 -12.69 3.84 -7.44
N ILE A 177 -11.80 3.90 -8.44
CA ILE A 177 -11.22 5.18 -8.91
C ILE A 177 -12.28 6.04 -9.61
N THR A 178 -13.04 5.44 -10.53
CA THR A 178 -13.99 6.19 -11.38
C THR A 178 -15.31 6.52 -10.69
N LYS A 179 -15.72 5.71 -9.72
CA LYS A 179 -16.99 5.80 -9.00
C LYS A 179 -16.77 5.41 -7.53
N PRO A 180 -16.09 6.26 -6.75
CA PRO A 180 -15.79 5.97 -5.35
C PRO A 180 -17.06 5.72 -4.54
N MET A 181 -17.15 4.56 -3.91
CA MET A 181 -18.23 4.23 -2.98
C MET A 181 -18.14 5.03 -1.68
N THR A 182 -16.94 5.42 -1.24
CA THR A 182 -16.79 6.32 -0.09
C THR A 182 -17.59 7.61 -0.29
N LEU A 183 -17.62 8.18 -1.49
CA LEU A 183 -18.43 9.37 -1.78
C LEU A 183 -19.93 9.05 -1.81
N SER A 184 -20.34 8.03 -2.57
CA SER A 184 -21.77 7.73 -2.74
C SER A 184 -22.45 7.26 -1.44
N HIS A 185 -21.76 6.48 -0.60
CA HIS A 185 -22.25 6.08 0.72
C HIS A 185 -22.44 7.26 1.67
N ASN A 186 -21.67 8.33 1.49
CA ASN A 186 -21.77 9.56 2.26
C ASN A 186 -22.60 10.65 1.55
N GLN A 187 -23.31 10.30 0.47
CA GLN A 187 -24.16 11.21 -0.31
C GLN A 187 -23.41 12.42 -0.88
N LEU A 188 -22.14 12.22 -1.23
CA LEU A 188 -21.25 13.25 -1.79
C LEU A 188 -21.12 13.10 -3.31
N SER A 189 -21.03 14.23 -4.02
CA SER A 189 -20.82 14.27 -5.48
C SER A 189 -19.34 14.27 -5.84
N SER A 190 -18.94 13.49 -6.85
CA SER A 190 -17.57 13.47 -7.36
C SER A 190 -17.13 14.77 -8.05
N GLU A 191 -18.07 15.62 -8.49
CA GLU A 191 -17.74 16.87 -9.20
C GLU A 191 -17.03 17.90 -8.29
N ASN A 192 -17.38 17.91 -7.00
CA ASN A 192 -16.86 18.86 -6.01
C ASN A 192 -15.77 18.26 -5.11
N HIS A 193 -15.29 17.05 -5.43
CA HIS A 193 -14.33 16.31 -4.61
C HIS A 193 -13.09 15.95 -5.44
N LEU A 194 -12.03 15.54 -4.76
CA LEU A 194 -10.83 15.04 -5.42
C LEU A 194 -11.15 13.78 -6.24
N PRO A 195 -10.48 13.59 -7.40
CA PRO A 195 -10.46 12.31 -8.08
C PRO A 195 -9.98 11.18 -7.16
N GLY A 196 -10.53 9.98 -7.32
CA GLY A 196 -10.10 8.80 -6.56
C GLY A 196 -8.59 8.55 -6.64
N ASP A 197 -7.97 8.82 -7.79
CA ASP A 197 -6.52 8.68 -8.00
C ASP A 197 -5.67 9.42 -6.95
N LEU A 198 -6.15 10.57 -6.46
CA LEU A 198 -5.49 11.35 -5.41
C LEU A 198 -5.98 10.93 -4.02
N ALA A 199 -7.29 10.79 -3.83
CA ALA A 199 -7.88 10.51 -2.53
C ALA A 199 -7.38 9.19 -1.93
N TYR A 200 -7.27 8.13 -2.73
CA TYR A 200 -6.75 6.84 -2.24
C TYR A 200 -5.26 6.88 -1.88
N ARG A 201 -4.47 7.74 -2.54
CA ARG A 201 -3.06 7.97 -2.16
C ARG A 201 -2.97 8.71 -0.84
N ILE A 202 -3.80 9.72 -0.66
CA ILE A 202 -3.90 10.48 0.59
C ILE A 202 -4.33 9.56 1.73
N SER A 203 -5.35 8.73 1.51
CA SER A 203 -5.78 7.70 2.47
C SER A 203 -4.64 6.75 2.85
N ALA A 204 -3.90 6.20 1.87
CA ALA A 204 -2.77 5.32 2.15
C ALA A 204 -1.66 6.02 2.98
N ILE A 205 -1.38 7.30 2.70
CA ILE A 205 -0.41 8.10 3.45
C ILE A 205 -0.91 8.36 4.88
N ARG A 206 -2.19 8.72 5.03
CA ARG A 206 -2.85 8.98 6.32
C ARG A 206 -2.73 7.78 7.25
N GLU A 207 -3.18 6.62 6.78
CA GLU A 207 -3.19 5.36 7.53
C GLU A 207 -1.76 4.90 7.86
N THR A 208 -0.83 5.04 6.91
CA THR A 208 0.58 4.73 7.17
C THR A 208 1.15 5.58 8.31
N PHE A 209 0.88 6.87 8.32
CA PHE A 209 1.32 7.76 9.40
C PHE A 209 0.63 7.42 10.73
N GLU A 210 -0.68 7.17 10.71
CA GLU A 210 -1.45 6.80 11.89
C GLU A 210 -0.90 5.55 12.58
N GLU A 211 -0.65 4.48 11.82
CA GLU A 211 -0.20 3.20 12.34
C GLU A 211 1.30 3.18 12.69
N THR A 212 2.14 3.77 11.83
CA THR A 212 3.59 3.56 11.87
C THR A 212 4.41 4.80 12.19
N GLY A 213 3.80 5.98 12.19
CA GLY A 213 4.52 7.25 12.34
C GLY A 213 5.37 7.65 11.13
N VAL A 214 5.43 6.83 10.08
CA VAL A 214 6.14 7.19 8.83
C VAL A 214 5.34 8.25 8.10
N LEU A 215 5.87 9.47 8.08
CA LEU A 215 5.20 10.63 7.51
C LEU A 215 5.72 10.93 6.10
N LEU A 216 4.91 10.62 5.08
CA LEU A 216 5.24 10.77 3.66
C LEU A 216 4.67 12.07 3.08
N LEU A 217 5.24 13.19 3.53
CA LEU A 217 4.90 14.52 3.04
C LEU A 217 6.06 15.14 2.25
N THR A 218 5.77 16.22 1.51
CA THR A 218 6.76 17.01 0.79
C THR A 218 6.44 18.51 0.89
N GLN A 219 7.48 19.34 0.79
CA GLN A 219 7.38 20.81 0.72
C GLN A 219 7.30 21.33 -0.71
N ALA A 220 7.54 20.48 -1.71
CA ALA A 220 7.57 20.88 -3.11
C ALA A 220 7.07 19.75 -4.01
N ALA A 221 6.40 20.15 -5.10
CA ALA A 221 6.15 19.26 -6.22
C ALA A 221 7.49 18.82 -6.85
N PRO A 222 7.63 17.55 -7.25
CA PRO A 222 8.84 17.06 -7.90
C PRO A 222 9.07 17.75 -9.26
N ALA A 223 10.32 17.95 -9.64
CA ALA A 223 10.63 18.37 -11.00
C ALA A 223 10.26 17.26 -12.00
N ARG A 224 9.88 17.67 -13.22
CA ARG A 224 9.35 16.75 -14.23
C ARG A 224 10.39 15.67 -14.59
N GLY A 225 10.02 14.41 -14.41
CA GLY A 225 10.82 13.26 -14.85
C GLY A 225 11.86 12.77 -13.84
N GLU A 226 11.89 13.34 -12.63
CA GLU A 226 12.77 12.84 -11.57
C GLU A 226 12.23 11.55 -10.95
N ALA A 227 13.14 10.64 -10.62
CA ALA A 227 12.81 9.48 -9.81
C ALA A 227 12.55 9.94 -8.38
N ILE A 228 11.33 9.72 -7.90
CA ILE A 228 10.94 10.17 -6.56
C ILE A 228 11.19 9.02 -5.61
N LEU A 229 12.32 9.10 -4.92
CA LEU A 229 12.48 8.35 -3.69
C LEU A 229 11.80 9.17 -2.60
N ALA A 230 10.85 8.54 -1.89
CA ALA A 230 10.24 9.22 -0.76
C ALA A 230 11.26 9.36 0.36
N ASP A 231 11.21 10.50 1.01
CA ASP A 231 11.79 10.70 2.33
C ASP A 231 10.68 10.81 3.36
N SER A 232 11.00 10.54 4.63
CA SER A 232 10.08 10.79 5.73
C SER A 232 10.45 12.11 6.40
N ILE A 233 9.53 13.07 6.36
CA ILE A 233 9.73 14.37 7.01
C ILE A 233 9.14 14.28 8.41
N SER A 234 9.99 14.33 9.44
CA SER A 234 9.56 14.42 10.84
C SER A 234 10.18 15.61 11.58
N GLU A 235 11.16 16.29 10.98
CA GLU A 235 11.85 17.41 11.63
C GLU A 235 10.91 18.61 11.79
N GLY A 236 10.83 19.15 13.02
CA GLY A 236 9.97 20.28 13.35
C GLY A 236 8.48 19.95 13.48
N ILE A 237 8.07 18.69 13.30
CA ILE A 237 6.67 18.25 13.42
C ILE A 237 6.52 17.41 14.69
N ASP A 238 5.60 17.79 15.58
CA ASP A 238 5.21 16.94 16.71
C ASP A 238 4.35 15.77 16.21
N THR A 239 5.03 14.70 15.78
CA THR A 239 4.37 13.50 15.23
C THR A 239 3.48 12.82 16.25
N THR A 240 3.77 12.94 17.55
CA THR A 240 2.97 12.30 18.61
C THR A 240 1.62 13.01 18.75
N LEU A 241 1.64 14.34 18.84
CA LEU A 241 0.44 15.16 18.91
C LEU A 241 -0.43 14.97 17.66
N TRP A 242 0.16 15.02 16.48
CA TRP A 242 -0.61 14.90 15.24
C TRP A 242 -1.21 13.51 15.05
N ARG A 243 -0.53 12.44 15.46
CA ARG A 243 -1.12 11.11 15.47
C ARG A 243 -2.28 10.99 16.45
N GLN A 244 -2.18 11.61 17.63
CA GLN A 244 -3.31 11.66 18.56
C GLN A 244 -4.53 12.34 17.92
N ARG A 245 -4.33 13.54 17.35
CA ARG A 245 -5.40 14.28 16.65
C ARG A 245 -5.97 13.48 15.49
N LEU A 246 -5.14 12.75 14.74
CA LEU A 246 -5.59 11.97 13.59
C LEU A 246 -6.52 10.82 13.99
N ARG A 247 -6.24 10.15 15.11
CA ARG A 247 -7.13 9.11 15.67
C ARG A 247 -8.47 9.67 16.13
N GLU A 248 -8.50 10.93 16.57
CA GLU A 248 -9.73 11.62 16.97
C GLU A 248 -10.57 12.03 15.75
N ASP A 249 -9.92 12.57 14.71
CA ASP A 249 -10.57 12.97 13.46
C ASP A 249 -9.58 12.91 12.28
N PRO A 250 -9.87 12.13 11.22
CA PRO A 250 -8.98 11.94 10.08
C PRO A 250 -8.71 13.23 9.29
N VAL A 251 -9.55 14.27 9.44
CA VAL A 251 -9.32 15.59 8.82
C VAL A 251 -8.03 16.27 9.33
N ASN A 252 -7.50 15.83 10.48
CA ASN A 252 -6.31 16.45 11.05
C ASN A 252 -5.05 16.26 10.20
N LEU A 253 -4.99 15.30 9.27
CA LEU A 253 -3.90 15.25 8.30
C LEU A 253 -3.89 16.49 7.39
N LEU A 254 -5.08 16.91 6.91
CA LEU A 254 -5.24 18.10 6.09
C LEU A 254 -4.83 19.36 6.88
N ARG A 255 -5.24 19.44 8.15
CA ARG A 255 -4.86 20.55 9.05
C ARG A 255 -3.35 20.61 9.27
N MET A 256 -2.73 19.46 9.55
CA MET A 256 -1.28 19.35 9.70
C MET A 256 -0.54 19.84 8.45
N CYS A 257 -1.00 19.44 7.26
CA CYS A 257 -0.43 19.87 5.99
C CYS A 257 -0.53 21.40 5.80
N ARG A 258 -1.70 21.99 6.09
CA ARG A 258 -1.91 23.44 6.05
C ARG A 258 -1.00 24.20 7.03
N GLU A 259 -0.93 23.76 8.28
CA GLU A 259 -0.14 24.43 9.34
C GLU A 259 1.36 24.41 9.05
N ASN A 260 1.87 23.29 8.50
CA ASN A 260 3.31 23.09 8.29
C ASN A 260 3.76 23.41 6.86
N ARG A 261 2.86 23.91 5.99
CA ARG A 261 3.12 24.14 4.55
C ARG A 261 3.71 22.92 3.85
N LEU A 262 3.10 21.77 4.11
CA LEU A 262 3.45 20.47 3.54
C LEU A 262 2.25 19.94 2.75
N CYS A 263 2.48 18.99 1.85
CA CYS A 263 1.41 18.22 1.23
C CYS A 263 1.75 16.72 1.20
N PRO A 264 0.74 15.83 1.06
CA PRO A 264 0.98 14.40 0.87
C PRO A 264 1.83 14.15 -0.38
N ASN A 265 2.89 13.36 -0.27
CA ASN A 265 3.76 13.03 -1.40
C ASN A 265 3.12 11.97 -2.32
N VAL A 266 2.00 12.34 -2.95
CA VAL A 266 1.19 11.46 -3.81
C VAL A 266 1.96 10.93 -5.02
N TRP A 267 3.00 11.66 -5.46
CA TRP A 267 3.85 11.30 -6.59
C TRP A 267 4.80 10.13 -6.30
N ALA A 268 5.19 9.95 -5.03
CA ALA A 268 6.07 8.86 -4.60
C ALA A 268 5.35 7.50 -4.49
N LEU A 269 4.01 7.51 -4.49
CA LEU A 269 3.22 6.29 -4.49
C LEU A 269 3.12 5.75 -5.93
N HIS A 270 3.23 4.45 -6.10
CA HIS A 270 3.01 3.78 -7.39
C HIS A 270 1.88 2.78 -7.23
N GLU A 271 0.92 2.76 -8.15
CA GLU A 271 -0.18 1.81 -8.05
C GLU A 271 0.33 0.40 -8.30
N TRP A 272 -0.09 -0.52 -7.44
CA TRP A 272 0.27 -1.93 -7.52
C TRP A 272 -0.93 -2.78 -7.92
N TRP A 273 -2.04 -2.68 -7.18
CA TRP A 273 -3.19 -3.56 -7.37
C TRP A 273 -4.49 -2.97 -6.80
N ASP A 274 -5.61 -3.14 -7.50
CA ASP A 274 -6.99 -3.07 -6.94
C ASP A 274 -7.56 -4.45 -6.56
N TRP A 275 -7.79 -4.71 -5.28
CA TRP A 275 -8.23 -6.02 -4.80
C TRP A 275 -9.54 -5.96 -4.01
N LEU A 276 -10.56 -6.65 -4.53
CA LEU A 276 -11.83 -6.83 -3.85
C LEU A 276 -11.85 -8.16 -3.09
N THR A 277 -12.07 -8.08 -1.77
CA THR A 277 -12.18 -9.26 -0.90
C THR A 277 -13.18 -10.27 -1.47
N PRO A 278 -12.79 -11.54 -1.72
CA PRO A 278 -13.72 -12.56 -2.19
C PRO A 278 -14.86 -12.80 -1.19
N ILE A 279 -16.03 -13.15 -1.70
CA ILE A 279 -17.22 -13.43 -0.88
C ILE A 279 -17.04 -14.58 0.13
N SER A 280 -16.02 -15.43 -0.07
CA SER A 280 -15.75 -16.60 0.77
C SER A 280 -14.97 -16.31 2.05
N VAL A 281 -14.41 -15.11 2.21
CA VAL A 281 -13.44 -14.80 3.29
C VAL A 281 -14.11 -14.24 4.55
N GLY A 282 -15.42 -13.95 4.50
CA GLY A 282 -16.21 -13.53 5.66
C GLY A 282 -17.30 -12.52 5.31
N HIS A 283 -17.97 -12.00 6.34
CA HIS A 283 -19.04 -11.02 6.19
C HIS A 283 -18.53 -9.60 5.92
N ARG A 284 -17.32 -9.27 6.37
CA ARG A 284 -16.67 -7.98 6.09
C ARG A 284 -15.80 -8.08 4.85
N ARG A 285 -16.00 -7.15 3.91
CA ARG A 285 -15.30 -7.11 2.64
C ARG A 285 -14.78 -5.70 2.38
N TYR A 286 -13.63 -5.64 1.73
CA TYR A 286 -12.96 -4.40 1.36
C TYR A 286 -12.52 -4.45 -0.10
N ASP A 287 -12.66 -3.32 -0.80
CA ASP A 287 -12.05 -3.02 -2.11
C ASP A 287 -10.83 -2.14 -1.83
N THR A 288 -9.63 -2.73 -1.92
CA THR A 288 -8.41 -2.09 -1.43
C THR A 288 -7.48 -1.76 -2.59
N MET A 289 -7.12 -0.47 -2.70
CA MET A 289 -6.05 -0.03 -3.58
C MET A 289 -4.69 -0.16 -2.87
N PHE A 290 -3.80 -0.97 -3.44
CA PHE A 290 -2.44 -1.12 -2.97
C PHE A 290 -1.50 -0.19 -3.73
N TYR A 291 -0.70 0.55 -2.98
CA TYR A 291 0.39 1.37 -3.48
C TYR A 291 1.74 0.81 -3.04
N ILE A 292 2.79 1.07 -3.82
CA ILE A 292 4.19 0.86 -3.43
C ILE A 292 4.85 2.22 -3.29
N CYS A 293 5.64 2.41 -2.24
CA CYS A 293 6.49 3.58 -2.04
C CYS A 293 7.93 3.12 -1.80
N CYS A 294 8.88 3.64 -2.58
CA CYS A 294 10.29 3.30 -2.47
C CYS A 294 11.05 4.39 -1.71
N MET A 295 11.84 3.98 -0.72
CA MET A 295 12.64 4.84 0.16
C MET A 295 14.11 4.41 0.12
N ASP A 296 15.01 5.38 0.15
CA ASP A 296 16.45 5.08 0.14
C ASP A 296 16.96 4.47 1.45
N LYS A 297 16.33 4.84 2.56
CA LYS A 297 16.66 4.38 3.91
C LYS A 297 15.39 3.91 4.61
N GLN A 298 15.55 3.02 5.60
CA GLN A 298 14.46 2.66 6.49
C GLN A 298 14.09 3.88 7.34
N PRO A 299 12.84 4.38 7.25
CA PRO A 299 12.39 5.43 8.15
C PRO A 299 12.32 4.90 9.59
N GLN A 300 12.36 5.81 10.55
CA GLN A 300 12.02 5.46 11.92
C GLN A 300 10.53 5.12 11.99
N VAL A 301 10.20 3.99 12.62
CA VAL A 301 8.84 3.50 12.78
C VAL A 301 8.48 3.52 14.25
N VAL A 302 7.38 4.18 14.58
CA VAL A 302 6.80 4.23 15.92
C VAL A 302 5.38 3.67 15.82
N LEU A 303 5.16 2.47 16.34
CA LEU A 303 3.84 1.82 16.29
C LEU A 303 2.84 2.53 17.21
N ASP A 304 1.56 2.46 16.86
CA ASP A 304 0.46 2.98 17.69
C ASP A 304 0.22 2.16 18.97
N GLN A 305 0.74 0.93 19.03
CA GLN A 305 0.62 -0.05 20.12
C GLN A 305 -0.82 -0.49 20.46
N SER A 306 -1.81 -0.02 19.71
CA SER A 306 -3.22 -0.41 19.85
C SER A 306 -3.65 -1.37 18.74
N GLU A 307 -3.67 -0.90 17.50
CA GLU A 307 -4.07 -1.69 16.35
C GLU A 307 -2.91 -2.55 15.85
N VAL A 308 -1.70 -2.01 15.91
CA VAL A 308 -0.47 -2.68 15.48
C VAL A 308 0.49 -2.83 16.65
N ILE A 309 0.92 -4.08 16.89
CA ILE A 309 1.72 -4.45 18.06
C ILE A 309 3.15 -4.85 17.72
N THR A 310 3.44 -5.15 16.45
CA THR A 310 4.79 -5.60 16.05
C THR A 310 5.12 -5.10 14.65
N LEU A 311 6.38 -4.70 14.48
CA LEU A 311 6.99 -4.21 13.25
C LEU A 311 7.96 -5.28 12.74
N LYS A 312 8.01 -5.49 11.42
CA LYS A 312 9.04 -6.32 10.79
C LYS A 312 9.46 -5.74 9.45
N TRP A 313 10.75 -5.46 9.30
CA TRP A 313 11.39 -5.28 8.00
C TRP A 313 11.88 -6.65 7.51
N CYS A 314 11.31 -7.14 6.41
CA CYS A 314 11.65 -8.46 5.87
C CYS A 314 11.87 -8.43 4.36
N THR A 315 12.45 -9.50 3.83
CA THR A 315 12.47 -9.73 2.39
C THR A 315 11.14 -10.35 1.99
N PRO A 316 10.62 -10.10 0.77
CA PRO A 316 9.40 -10.76 0.30
C PRO A 316 9.49 -12.28 0.40
N GLU A 317 10.63 -12.88 0.02
CA GLU A 317 10.85 -14.32 0.10
C GLU A 317 10.87 -14.82 1.55
N GLY A 318 11.48 -14.08 2.47
CA GLY A 318 11.49 -14.43 3.89
C GLY A 318 10.08 -14.45 4.47
N MET A 319 9.26 -13.46 4.12
CA MET A 319 7.86 -13.42 4.55
C MET A 319 7.02 -14.58 3.98
N LEU A 320 7.26 -14.94 2.72
CA LEU A 320 6.65 -16.11 2.08
C LEU A 320 7.05 -17.42 2.76
N GLN A 321 8.33 -17.54 3.13
CA GLN A 321 8.84 -18.71 3.80
C GLN A 321 8.25 -18.83 5.21
N ASP A 322 8.28 -17.76 5.99
CA ASP A 322 7.74 -17.73 7.35
C ASP A 322 6.25 -18.12 7.37
N TYR A 323 5.47 -17.66 6.39
CA TYR A 323 4.07 -18.08 6.28
C TYR A 323 3.94 -19.56 5.94
N SER A 324 4.73 -20.05 4.98
CA SER A 324 4.66 -21.45 4.54
C SER A 324 5.03 -22.42 5.65
N THR A 325 5.83 -21.99 6.63
CA THR A 325 6.22 -22.77 7.81
C THR A 325 5.31 -22.53 9.01
N GLY A 326 4.34 -21.61 8.92
CA GLY A 326 3.44 -21.24 10.02
C GLY A 326 4.09 -20.41 11.12
N ALA A 327 5.27 -19.83 10.87
CA ALA A 327 5.93 -18.91 11.80
C ALA A 327 5.23 -17.54 11.86
N VAL A 328 4.47 -17.19 10.81
CA VAL A 328 3.61 -16.00 10.70
C VAL A 328 2.29 -16.32 10.01
#